data_AF-A0A536ZJ63-F1
#
_entry.id   AF-A0A536ZJ63-F1
#
_cell.length_a   1.000
_cell.length_b   1.000
_cell.length_c   1.000
_cell.angle_alpha   90.00
_cell.angle_beta   90.00
_cell.angle_gamma   90.00
#
_symmetry.space_group_name_H-M   'P 1'
#
loop_
_entity.id
_entity.type
_entity.pdbx_description
1 polymer ?
#
loop_
_entity_poly.entity_id
_entity_poly.type
_entity_poly.pdbx_seq_one_letter_code
_entity_poly.pdbx_strand_id
1 'polypeptide(L)' 'AERAKPELIKASRKRRIAAGAGVPVQAVNQLLNQFEQMQKMMKMMKGGNLQRMMRNMKGMLPGMR' A
#
# COMPACT_ATOMS: atom_id res chain seq x y z
N ALA A 1 2.92 4.73 16.28
CA ALA A 1 2.60 3.30 15.99
C ALA A 1 1.58 3.13 14.86
N GLU A 2 0.39 3.73 14.95
CA GLU A 2 -0.72 3.47 13.99
C GLU A 2 -0.43 3.85 12.53
N ARG A 3 0.37 4.89 12.29
CA ARG A 3 0.79 5.29 10.92
C ARG A 3 1.74 4.29 10.25
N ALA A 4 2.54 3.58 11.04
CA ALA A 4 3.50 2.60 10.52
C ALA A 4 2.83 1.24 10.24
N LYS A 5 1.71 0.94 10.92
CA LYS A 5 0.93 -0.30 10.77
C LYS A 5 -0.56 0.02 10.68
N PRO A 6 -1.05 0.43 9.49
CA PRO A 6 -2.44 0.81 9.28
C PRO A 6 -3.44 -0.33 9.56
N GLU A 7 -3.00 -1.59 9.46
CA GLU A 7 -3.77 -2.80 9.80
C GLU A 7 -4.29 -2.84 11.25
N LEU A 8 -3.64 -2.09 12.15
CA LEU A 8 -4.05 -1.96 13.55
C LEU A 8 -5.23 -1.00 13.73
N ILE A 9 -5.60 -0.23 12.72
CA ILE A 9 -6.70 0.75 12.76
C ILE A 9 -8.04 0.00 12.62
N LYS A 10 -8.48 -0.61 13.71
CA LYS A 10 -9.78 -1.28 13.88
C LYS A 10 -10.87 -0.29 14.35
N ALA A 11 -12.09 -0.77 14.59
CA ALA A 11 -13.27 0.05 14.88
C ALA A 11 -13.06 1.10 16.01
N SER A 12 -12.45 0.72 17.14
CA SER A 12 -12.18 1.63 18.26
C SER A 12 -11.23 2.78 17.86
N ARG A 13 -10.13 2.47 17.15
CA ARG A 13 -9.18 3.50 16.68
C ARG A 13 -9.78 4.38 15.59
N LYS A 14 -10.61 3.83 14.70
CA LYS A 14 -11.35 4.61 13.68
C LYS A 14 -12.27 5.65 14.34
N ARG A 15 -13.02 5.26 15.38
CA ARG A 15 -13.86 6.20 16.16
C ARG A 15 -13.04 7.29 16.84
N ARG A 16 -11.91 6.94 17.46
CA ARG A 16 -11.01 7.92 18.08
C ARG A 16 -10.44 8.92 17.06
N ILE A 17 -10.01 8.44 15.89
CA ILE A 17 -9.50 9.28 14.81
C ILE A 17 -10.60 10.19 14.26
N ALA A 18 -11.79 9.64 14.01
CA ALA A 18 -12.95 10.39 13.55
C ALA A 18 -13.34 11.50 14.53
N ALA A 19 -13.45 11.18 15.83
CA ALA A 19 -13.76 12.14 16.88
C ALA A 19 -12.67 13.22 17.03
N GLY A 20 -11.39 12.82 17.03
CA GLY A 20 -10.28 13.76 17.15
C GLY A 20 -10.06 14.66 15.93
N ALA A 21 -10.47 14.21 14.74
CA ALA A 21 -10.36 14.98 13.50
C ALA A 21 -11.66 15.72 13.13
N GLY A 22 -12.75 15.54 13.88
CA GLY A 22 -14.04 16.17 13.60
C GLY A 22 -14.71 15.68 12.30
N VAL A 23 -14.43 14.43 11.90
CA VAL A 23 -14.94 13.84 10.64
C VAL A 23 -15.76 12.58 10.92
N PRO A 24 -16.69 12.19 10.04
CA PRO A 24 -17.40 10.92 10.16
C PRO A 24 -16.45 9.72 10.01
N VAL A 25 -16.78 8.60 10.67
CA VAL A 25 -16.00 7.34 10.62
C VAL A 25 -15.86 6.81 9.19
N GLN A 26 -16.83 7.10 8.33
CA GLN A 26 -16.87 6.77 6.92
C GLN A 26 -15.74 7.43 6.14
N ALA A 27 -15.42 8.70 6.44
CA ALA A 27 -14.30 9.40 5.81
C ALA A 27 -12.96 8.74 6.18
N VAL A 28 -12.83 8.28 7.42
CA VAL A 28 -11.64 7.51 7.86
C VAL A 28 -11.52 6.20 7.09
N ASN A 29 -12.63 5.50 6.84
CA ASN A 29 -12.62 4.27 6.02
C ASN A 29 -12.18 4.53 4.57
N GLN A 30 -12.71 5.58 3.95
CA GLN A 30 -12.33 5.96 2.58
C GLN A 30 -10.84 6.29 2.48
N LEU A 31 -10.29 7.01 3.46
CA LEU A 31 -8.87 7.33 3.50
C LEU A 31 -8.00 6.07 3.64
N LEU A 32 -8.38 5.15 4.53
CA LEU A 32 -7.65 3.89 4.72
C LEU A 32 -7.65 3.03 3.45
N ASN A 33 -8.78 2.97 2.74
CA ASN A 33 -8.88 2.23 1.48
C ASN A 33 -7.97 2.83 0.39
N GLN A 34 -7.95 4.16 0.25
CA GLN A 34 -7.05 4.85 -0.69
C GLN A 34 -5.58 4.60 -0.33
N PHE A 35 -5.25 4.66 0.96
CA PHE A 35 -3.92 4.35 1.44
C PHE A 35 -3.52 2.90 1.11
N GLU A 36 -4.40 1.92 1.31
CA GLU A 36 -4.14 0.52 0.99
C GLU A 36 -3.91 0.30 -0.51
N GLN A 37 -4.68 0.97 -1.36
CA GLN A 37 -4.47 0.95 -2.82
C GLN A 37 -3.11 1.52 -3.22
N MET A 38 -2.73 2.69 -2.67
CA MET A 38 -1.42 3.29 -2.92
C MET A 38 -0.29 2.41 -2.37
N GLN A 39 -0.47 1.80 -1.20
CA GLN A 39 0.51 0.89 -0.61
C GLN A 39 0.68 -0.37 -1.48
N LYS A 40 -0.40 -0.92 -2.04
CA LYS A 40 -0.35 -2.03 -3.01
C LYS A 40 0.42 -1.62 -4.26
N MET A 41 0.12 -0.44 -4.83
CA MET A 41 0.82 0.08 -6.01
C MET A 41 2.31 0.29 -5.74
N MET A 42 2.65 0.94 -4.62
CA MET A 42 4.05 1.13 -4.19
C MET A 42 4.76 -0.19 -3.95
N LYS A 43 4.08 -1.20 -3.39
CA LYS A 43 4.64 -2.55 -3.20
C LYS A 43 4.87 -3.26 -4.54
N MET A 44 3.99 -3.10 -5.52
CA MET A 44 4.20 -3.63 -6.87
C MET A 44 5.38 -2.94 -7.56
N MET A 45 5.51 -1.62 -7.40
CA MET A 45 6.59 -0.83 -7.99
C MET A 45 7.95 -1.09 -7.32
N LYS A 46 8.00 -1.14 -5.98
CA LYS A 46 9.20 -1.41 -5.19
C LYS A 46 9.57 -2.90 -5.14
N GLY A 47 8.59 -3.79 -5.32
CA GLY A 47 8.73 -5.24 -5.18
C GLY A 47 9.61 -5.91 -6.23
N GLY A 48 10.20 -5.14 -7.16
CA GLY A 48 11.11 -5.68 -8.14
C GLY A 48 10.45 -6.77 -8.99
N ASN A 49 9.12 -6.79 -9.11
CA ASN A 49 8.43 -7.70 -10.04
C ASN A 49 8.83 -7.34 -11.47
N LEU A 50 8.93 -6.05 -11.78
CA LEU A 50 9.50 -5.58 -13.05
C LEU A 50 10.98 -5.97 -13.18
N GLN A 51 11.77 -5.90 -12.10
CA GLN A 51 13.19 -6.22 -12.14
C GLN A 51 13.49 -7.73 -12.13
N ARG A 52 12.64 -8.56 -11.50
CA ARG A 52 12.63 -10.02 -11.62
C ARG A 52 12.18 -10.42 -13.01
N MET A 53 11.13 -9.80 -13.55
CA MET A 53 10.66 -10.04 -14.91
C MET A 53 11.72 -9.63 -15.92
N MET A 54 12.37 -8.47 -15.78
CA MET A 54 13.51 -8.07 -16.62
C MET A 54 14.73 -8.97 -16.46
N ARG A 55 15.05 -9.43 -15.25
CA ARG A 55 16.15 -10.41 -15.05
C ARG A 55 15.83 -11.75 -15.72
N ASN A 56 14.60 -12.24 -15.59
CA ASN A 56 14.18 -13.48 -16.23
C ASN A 56 14.11 -13.33 -17.76
N MET A 57 13.67 -12.18 -18.27
CA MET A 57 13.63 -11.88 -19.70
C MET A 57 15.02 -11.67 -20.30
N LYS A 58 15.94 -11.01 -19.55
CA LYS A 58 17.36 -10.89 -19.91
C LYS A 58 18.07 -12.26 -19.90
N GLY A 59 17.64 -13.18 -19.05
CA GLY A 59 18.12 -14.58 -19.04
C GLY A 59 17.60 -15.43 -20.21
N MET A 60 16.54 -15.01 -20.89
CA MET A 60 15.94 -15.70 -22.05
C MET A 60 16.35 -15.12 -23.41
N LEU A 61 17.13 -14.04 -23.45
CA LEU A 61 17.71 -13.49 -24.68
C LEU A 61 19.22 -13.78 -24.74
N PRO A 62 19.64 -15.00 -25.13
CA PRO A 62 21.04 -15.25 -25.46
C PRO A 62 21.32 -14.61 -26.82
N GLY A 63 22.15 -13.56 -26.85
CA GLY A 63 22.82 -13.17 -28.10
C GLY A 63 22.80 -11.71 -28.56
N MET A 64 22.51 -10.72 -27.71
CA MET A 64 22.91 -9.33 -28.02
C MET A 64 24.26 -9.03 -27.37
N ARG A 65 25.32 -9.50 -28.02
CA ARG A 65 26.64 -8.87 -27.98
C ARG A 65 26.73 -7.91 -29.16
#